data_AF-A0A9P0AZ38-F1
#
_entry.id   AF-A0A9P0AZ38-F1
#
_cell.length_a   1.000
_cell.length_b   1.000
_cell.length_c   1.000
_cell.angle_alpha   90.00
_cell.angle_beta   90.00
_cell.angle_gamma   90.00
#
_symmetry.space_group_name_H-M   'P 1'
#
loop_
_entity.id
_entity.type
_entity.pdbx_description
1 polymer ?
#
loop_
_entity_poly.entity_id
_entity_poly.type
_entity_poly.pdbx_seq_one_letter_code
_entity_poly.pdbx_strand_id
1 'polypeptide(L)'
;MFNIPVSGTQSCFHTVFNVIRGVFVEMVEEMHYMEQFFIKLQNIYAFICQMCFFILCQLYLEHPNMLELKTDRSVVMALTTILFYSVMSYFVTRIKDICANNRVRSIDTTRSFRNYTKWICKIILEWLKAIVVVICLKEQGINYEPSLQYSLLTFGYFMCTEKIFIEIFPRAMEYLELNALENLEHMYIPLIMNMAAIAAGLIVSFYTVSVEYYPFVMFSVYFLIYLRCKDAYYNYWECIVTEKETYSSFRTATERDIKKWNDICAVCLNRMSRARITPCNHLFHPFCLKQCLRNSYFCPLCKQHFIDTHVNK
;
A
#
# COMPACT_ATOMS: atom_id res chain seq x y z
N MET A 1 34.65 -52.79 36.12
CA MET A 1 33.62 -51.96 36.79
C MET A 1 33.38 -50.72 35.94
N PHE A 2 32.12 -50.53 35.55
CA PHE A 2 31.50 -49.35 34.93
C PHE A 2 31.94 -48.92 33.51
N ASN A 3 31.35 -49.62 32.52
CA ASN A 3 30.98 -49.00 31.24
C ASN A 3 29.89 -47.96 31.52
N ILE A 4 30.21 -46.68 31.38
CA ILE A 4 29.24 -45.58 31.43
C ILE A 4 28.64 -45.45 30.02
N PRO A 5 27.30 -45.50 29.86
CA PRO A 5 26.69 -45.41 28.53
C PRO A 5 26.69 -43.95 28.06
N VAL A 6 27.56 -43.63 27.11
CA VAL A 6 27.66 -42.30 26.45
C VAL A 6 26.51 -42.07 25.44
N SER A 7 25.60 -43.04 25.27
CA SER A 7 24.48 -42.96 24.32
C SER A 7 23.27 -42.14 24.79
N GLY A 8 23.13 -41.88 26.09
CA GLY A 8 21.98 -41.15 26.64
C GLY A 8 22.02 -39.63 26.45
N THR A 9 23.21 -39.04 26.43
CA THR A 9 23.39 -37.58 26.39
C THR A 9 23.18 -36.98 24.98
N GLN A 10 23.59 -37.68 23.92
CA GLN A 10 23.31 -37.26 22.53
C GLN A 10 21.81 -37.31 22.20
N SER A 11 21.09 -38.33 22.70
CA SER A 11 19.64 -38.45 22.50
C SER A 11 18.86 -37.35 23.22
N CYS A 12 19.26 -37.00 24.44
CA CYS A 12 18.67 -35.92 25.21
C CYS A 12 18.92 -34.55 24.54
N PHE A 13 20.13 -34.27 24.08
CA PHE A 13 20.46 -33.02 23.39
C PHE A 13 19.67 -32.86 22.08
N HIS A 14 19.54 -33.93 21.29
CA HIS A 14 18.75 -33.92 20.06
C HIS A 14 17.25 -33.70 20.34
N THR A 15 16.74 -34.30 21.42
CA THR A 15 15.34 -34.10 21.84
C THR A 15 15.08 -32.66 22.30
N VAL A 16 15.97 -32.10 23.15
CA VAL A 16 15.89 -30.71 23.60
C VAL A 16 16.00 -29.74 22.41
N PHE A 17 16.93 -29.99 21.48
CA PHE A 17 17.07 -29.18 20.27
C PHE A 17 15.81 -29.19 19.42
N ASN A 18 15.17 -30.36 19.23
CA ASN A 18 13.92 -30.45 18.46
C ASN A 18 12.74 -29.76 19.15
N VAL A 19 12.66 -29.82 20.49
CA VAL A 19 11.65 -29.09 21.27
C VAL A 19 11.87 -27.58 21.14
N ILE A 20 13.10 -27.09 21.32
CA ILE A 20 13.44 -25.67 21.13
C ILE A 20 13.13 -25.22 19.70
N ARG A 21 13.46 -26.03 18.71
CA ARG A 21 13.14 -25.75 17.30
C ARG A 21 11.64 -25.69 17.07
N GLY A 22 10.87 -26.60 17.66
CA GLY A 22 9.41 -26.61 17.58
C GLY A 22 8.80 -25.33 18.15
N VAL A 23 9.19 -24.97 19.38
CA VAL A 23 8.75 -23.72 20.04
C VAL A 23 9.16 -22.49 19.24
N PHE A 24 10.36 -22.48 18.67
CA PHE A 24 10.83 -21.37 17.84
C PHE A 24 9.99 -21.21 16.56
N VAL A 25 9.66 -22.32 15.88
CA VAL A 25 8.80 -22.29 14.68
C VAL A 25 7.41 -21.76 15.02
N GLU A 26 6.81 -22.24 16.11
CA GLU A 26 5.49 -21.76 16.58
C GLU A 26 5.53 -20.27 16.92
N MET A 27 6.57 -19.81 17.63
CA MET A 27 6.74 -18.39 17.95
C MET A 27 6.92 -17.52 16.69
N VAL A 28 7.65 -18.00 15.68
CA VAL A 28 7.82 -17.30 14.40
C VAL A 28 6.50 -17.24 13.63
N GLU A 29 5.68 -18.29 13.70
CA GLU A 29 4.37 -18.31 13.07
C GLU A 29 3.40 -17.32 13.73
N GLU A 30 3.35 -17.30 15.07
CA GLU A 30 2.57 -16.33 15.84
C GLU A 30 3.02 -14.89 15.54
N MET A 31 4.35 -14.65 15.50
CA MET A 31 4.90 -13.36 15.09
C MET A 31 4.47 -13.00 13.66
N HIS A 32 4.44 -13.97 12.74
CA HIS A 32 3.98 -13.75 11.39
C HIS A 32 2.53 -13.27 11.34
N TYR A 33 1.63 -13.90 12.10
CA TYR A 33 0.21 -13.50 12.18
C TYR A 33 0.04 -12.12 12.80
N MET A 34 0.79 -11.80 13.86
CA MET A 34 0.75 -10.49 14.50
C MET A 34 1.22 -9.37 13.56
N GLU A 35 2.30 -9.61 12.81
CA GLU A 35 2.79 -8.67 11.79
C GLU A 35 1.76 -8.46 10.67
N GLN A 36 1.11 -9.53 10.19
CA GLN A 36 0.05 -9.42 9.18
C GLN A 36 -1.17 -8.65 9.69
N PHE A 37 -1.57 -8.92 10.94
CA PHE A 37 -2.64 -8.16 11.59
C PHE A 37 -2.27 -6.68 11.70
N PHE A 38 -1.03 -6.38 12.07
CA PHE A 38 -0.53 -5.02 12.17
C PHE A 38 -0.51 -4.30 10.81
N ILE A 39 -0.08 -4.97 9.74
CA ILE A 39 -0.13 -4.42 8.36
C ILE A 39 -1.57 -4.09 7.95
N LYS A 40 -2.55 -4.94 8.33
CA LYS A 40 -3.98 -4.66 8.08
C LYS A 40 -4.50 -3.41 8.79
N LEU A 41 -3.87 -3.00 9.91
CA LEU A 41 -4.14 -1.73 10.59
C LEU A 41 -3.45 -0.56 9.86
N GLN A 42 -3.80 -0.36 8.59
CA GLN A 42 -3.09 0.52 7.65
C GLN A 42 -2.78 1.92 8.20
N ASN A 43 -3.71 2.54 8.95
CA ASN A 43 -3.49 3.88 9.51
C ASN A 43 -2.40 3.90 10.59
N ILE A 44 -2.38 2.91 11.48
CA ILE A 44 -1.40 2.81 12.56
C ILE A 44 -0.04 2.39 11.99
N TYR A 45 -0.07 1.41 11.08
CA TYR A 45 1.11 0.96 10.35
C TYR A 45 1.79 2.10 9.59
N ALA A 46 1.03 2.85 8.78
CA ALA A 46 1.54 3.99 8.03
C ALA A 46 2.09 5.08 8.97
N PHE A 47 1.39 5.39 10.07
CA PHE A 47 1.84 6.37 11.06
C PHE A 47 3.20 5.99 11.67
N ILE A 48 3.39 4.74 12.09
CA ILE A 48 4.65 4.28 12.70
C ILE A 48 5.79 4.32 11.66
N CYS A 49 5.54 3.86 10.43
CA CYS A 49 6.50 3.96 9.35
C CYS A 49 6.86 5.42 9.00
N GLN A 50 5.90 6.34 8.98
CA GLN A 50 6.13 7.76 8.74
C GLN A 50 6.95 8.37 9.87
N MET A 51 6.60 8.07 11.12
CA MET A 51 7.32 8.57 12.30
C MET A 51 8.78 8.10 12.29
N CYS A 52 9.05 6.81 12.09
CA CYS A 52 10.42 6.29 12.00
C CYS A 52 11.21 6.95 10.87
N PHE A 53 10.62 7.05 9.67
CA PHE A 53 11.27 7.67 8.52
C PHE A 53 11.59 9.15 8.78
N PHE A 54 10.65 9.91 9.35
CA PHE A 54 10.79 11.35 9.54
C PHE A 54 11.82 11.66 10.62
N ILE A 55 11.89 10.86 11.68
CA ILE A 55 12.93 10.98 12.71
C ILE A 55 14.31 10.71 12.08
N LEU A 56 14.47 9.61 11.33
CA LEU A 56 15.75 9.31 10.67
C LEU A 56 16.15 10.39 9.65
N CYS A 57 15.20 10.96 8.91
CA CYS A 57 15.46 12.06 7.99
C CYS A 57 15.96 13.32 8.72
N GLN A 58 15.37 13.64 9.88
CA GLN A 58 15.82 14.78 10.68
C GLN A 58 17.22 14.54 11.24
N LEU A 59 17.47 13.34 11.78
CA LEU A 59 18.78 12.94 12.30
C LEU A 59 19.87 12.96 11.22
N TYR A 60 19.52 12.63 9.97
CA TYR A 60 20.44 12.71 8.84
C TYR A 60 20.81 14.16 8.47
N LEU A 61 19.85 15.10 8.54
CA LEU A 61 20.05 16.49 8.11
C LEU A 61 20.67 17.38 9.20
N GLU A 62 20.61 17.00 10.48
CA GLU A 62 21.21 17.77 11.59
C GLU A 62 22.67 17.34 11.90
N HIS A 63 23.61 18.29 11.83
CA HIS A 63 25.04 18.10 12.15
C HIS A 63 25.32 17.65 13.61
N PRO A 64 26.47 17.02 13.94
CA PRO A 64 26.61 16.07 15.06
C PRO A 64 26.69 16.63 16.51
N ASN A 65 26.66 17.94 16.78
CA ASN A 65 26.96 18.42 18.14
C ASN A 65 25.72 18.49 19.06
N MET A 66 25.75 17.78 20.21
CA MET A 66 24.73 17.57 21.28
C MET A 66 23.60 16.56 20.97
N LEU A 67 23.46 15.51 21.79
CA LEU A 67 22.84 14.21 21.46
C LEU A 67 21.38 14.02 21.96
N GLU A 68 21.11 14.24 23.26
CA GLU A 68 19.81 13.92 23.85
C GLU A 68 18.73 14.95 23.50
N LEU A 69 19.07 16.24 23.54
CA LEU A 69 18.17 17.33 23.14
C LEU A 69 17.72 17.22 21.67
N LYS A 70 18.51 16.56 20.81
CA LYS A 70 18.18 16.36 19.40
C LYS A 70 17.13 15.29 19.17
N THR A 71 17.11 14.23 19.97
CA THR A 71 16.12 13.17 19.80
C THR A 71 14.72 13.71 20.11
N ASP A 72 14.56 14.42 21.22
CA ASP A 72 13.28 15.03 21.59
C ASP A 72 12.83 16.05 20.53
N ARG A 73 13.75 16.91 20.07
CA ARG A 73 13.45 17.86 18.99
C ARG A 73 13.06 17.15 17.70
N SER A 74 13.77 16.08 17.32
CA SER A 74 13.50 15.33 16.09
C SER A 74 12.16 14.62 16.13
N VAL A 75 11.78 14.05 17.28
CA VAL A 75 10.46 13.44 17.49
C VAL A 75 9.37 14.50 17.37
N VAL A 76 9.54 15.65 18.03
CA VAL A 76 8.57 16.75 17.95
C VAL A 76 8.47 17.27 16.51
N MET A 77 9.57 17.49 15.81
CA MET A 77 9.56 17.89 14.39
C MET A 77 8.87 16.87 13.49
N ALA A 78 9.11 15.57 13.71
CA ALA A 78 8.43 14.51 12.96
C ALA A 78 6.92 14.51 13.21
N LEU A 79 6.48 14.55 14.49
CA LEU A 79 5.06 14.54 14.85
C LEU A 79 4.31 15.77 14.33
N THR A 80 4.93 16.95 14.43
CA THR A 80 4.36 18.21 13.91
C THR A 80 4.25 18.20 12.39
N THR A 81 5.25 17.64 11.69
CA THR A 81 5.20 17.45 10.22
C THR A 81 4.11 16.46 9.82
N ILE A 82 4.00 15.31 10.51
CA ILE A 82 2.93 14.32 10.27
C ILE A 82 1.55 14.94 10.47
N LEU A 83 1.37 15.72 11.54
CA LEU A 83 0.11 16.41 11.79
C LEU A 83 -0.25 17.35 10.63
N PHE A 84 0.71 18.17 10.18
CA PHE A 84 0.51 19.08 9.06
C PHE A 84 0.13 18.32 7.77
N TYR A 85 0.81 17.22 7.45
CA TYR A 85 0.49 16.39 6.29
C TYR A 85 -0.84 15.65 6.43
N SER A 86 -1.23 15.23 7.63
CA SER A 86 -2.54 14.59 7.89
C SER A 86 -3.69 15.55 7.62
N VAL A 87 -3.54 16.82 8.02
CA VAL A 87 -4.50 17.88 7.70
C VAL A 87 -4.58 18.06 6.17
N MET A 88 -3.43 18.10 5.48
CA MET A 88 -3.40 18.18 4.01
C MET A 88 -4.10 16.99 3.35
N SER A 89 -3.84 15.77 3.81
CA SER A 89 -4.48 14.53 3.34
C SER A 89 -6.00 14.57 3.53
N TYR A 90 -6.48 15.12 4.64
CA TYR A 90 -7.91 15.34 4.88
C TYR A 90 -8.53 16.29 3.84
N PHE A 91 -7.85 17.38 3.48
CA PHE A 91 -8.33 18.27 2.42
C PHE A 91 -8.42 17.56 1.07
N VAL A 92 -7.39 16.79 0.70
CA VAL A 92 -7.37 15.99 -0.53
C VAL A 92 -8.52 14.99 -0.54
N THR A 93 -8.77 14.31 0.58
CA THR A 93 -9.90 13.38 0.75
C THR A 93 -11.24 14.06 0.46
N ARG A 94 -11.46 15.26 1.02
CA ARG A 94 -12.71 15.98 0.82
C ARG A 94 -12.88 16.46 -0.62
N ILE A 95 -11.81 16.90 -1.27
CA ILE A 95 -11.84 17.24 -2.70
C ILE A 95 -12.20 16.00 -3.53
N LYS A 96 -11.59 14.84 -3.25
CA LYS A 96 -11.91 13.55 -3.88
C LYS A 96 -13.41 13.22 -3.77
N ASP A 97 -13.98 13.31 -2.58
CA ASP A 97 -15.40 13.02 -2.32
C ASP A 97 -16.34 13.94 -3.11
N ILE A 98 -15.98 15.22 -3.24
CA ILE A 98 -16.78 16.19 -3.99
C ILE A 98 -16.72 15.88 -5.48
N CYS A 99 -15.53 15.64 -6.02
CA CYS A 99 -15.37 15.29 -7.42
C CYS A 99 -16.09 13.97 -7.78
N ALA A 100 -16.09 13.00 -6.87
CA ALA A 100 -16.84 11.76 -7.02
C ALA A 100 -18.37 12.01 -6.99
N ASN A 101 -18.87 12.73 -5.98
CA ASN A 101 -20.30 13.04 -5.86
C ASN A 101 -20.83 13.95 -6.98
N ASN A 102 -19.99 14.85 -7.51
CA ASN A 102 -20.39 15.71 -8.61
C ASN A 102 -20.61 14.93 -9.91
N ARG A 103 -19.88 13.82 -10.11
CA ARG A 103 -20.10 12.89 -11.21
C ARG A 103 -21.39 12.09 -11.07
N VAL A 104 -21.79 11.77 -9.84
CA VAL A 104 -23.05 11.04 -9.56
C VAL A 104 -24.28 11.96 -9.64
N ARG A 105 -24.14 13.26 -9.31
CA ARG A 105 -25.25 14.23 -9.23
C ARG A 105 -25.48 15.09 -10.48
N SER A 106 -24.87 14.79 -11.62
CA SER A 106 -25.13 15.54 -12.86
C SER A 106 -26.58 15.43 -13.39
N ILE A 107 -27.47 14.74 -12.67
CA ILE A 107 -28.89 14.58 -13.00
C ILE A 107 -29.81 15.56 -12.22
N ASP A 108 -29.37 16.16 -11.10
CA ASP A 108 -30.23 17.11 -10.34
C ASP A 108 -29.78 18.57 -10.47
N THR A 109 -30.48 19.29 -11.33
CA THR A 109 -30.46 20.74 -11.48
C THR A 109 -31.00 21.43 -10.23
N THR A 110 -30.11 21.98 -9.40
CA THR A 110 -30.22 23.25 -8.63
C THR A 110 -29.25 23.21 -7.42
N ARG A 111 -27.97 23.49 -7.67
CA ARG A 111 -26.97 23.53 -6.61
C ARG A 111 -27.12 24.83 -5.82
N SER A 112 -27.86 24.81 -4.72
CA SER A 112 -28.08 25.97 -3.85
C SER A 112 -26.76 26.54 -3.32
N PHE A 113 -26.55 27.84 -3.54
CA PHE A 113 -25.44 28.66 -3.00
C PHE A 113 -25.17 28.41 -1.51
N ARG A 114 -26.22 28.11 -0.74
CA ARG A 114 -26.16 27.79 0.70
C ARG A 114 -25.34 26.53 1.02
N ASN A 115 -25.23 25.59 0.09
CA ASN A 115 -24.40 24.40 0.27
C ASN A 115 -22.91 24.68 0.02
N TYR A 116 -22.61 25.62 -0.89
CA TYR A 116 -21.25 26.04 -1.16
C TYR A 116 -20.68 26.87 0.01
N THR A 117 -21.49 27.76 0.59
CA THR A 117 -21.06 28.54 1.77
C THR A 117 -20.85 27.66 3.00
N LYS A 118 -21.74 26.70 3.27
CA LYS A 118 -21.53 25.68 4.33
C LYS A 118 -20.23 24.87 4.12
N TRP A 119 -19.85 24.64 2.86
CA TRP A 119 -18.62 23.93 2.52
C TRP A 119 -17.36 24.76 2.78
N ILE A 120 -17.35 26.02 2.32
CA ILE A 120 -16.24 26.96 2.60
C ILE A 120 -16.04 27.09 4.12
N CYS A 121 -17.11 27.27 4.89
CA CYS A 121 -17.00 27.39 6.34
C CYS A 121 -16.41 26.13 7.00
N LYS A 122 -16.77 24.92 6.55
CA LYS A 122 -16.16 23.67 7.07
C LYS A 122 -14.67 23.59 6.75
N ILE A 123 -14.26 23.98 5.55
CA ILE A 123 -12.84 24.02 5.17
C ILE A 123 -12.09 25.01 6.06
N ILE A 124 -12.61 26.23 6.20
CA ILE A 124 -12.00 27.27 7.04
C ILE A 124 -11.87 26.77 8.49
N LEU A 125 -12.89 26.09 9.05
CA LEU A 125 -12.82 25.57 10.41
C LEU A 125 -11.75 24.50 10.60
N GLU A 126 -11.55 23.59 9.64
CA GLU A 126 -10.50 22.57 9.75
C GLU A 126 -9.10 23.17 9.56
N TRP A 127 -8.93 24.14 8.65
CA TRP A 127 -7.68 24.92 8.55
C TRP A 127 -7.42 25.69 9.84
N LEU A 128 -8.45 26.27 10.44
CA LEU A 128 -8.32 26.99 11.71
C LEU A 128 -7.86 26.05 12.82
N LYS A 129 -8.36 24.81 12.90
CA LYS A 129 -7.84 23.82 13.87
C LYS A 129 -6.36 23.53 13.65
N ALA A 130 -5.94 23.32 12.40
CA ALA A 130 -4.54 23.07 12.07
C ALA A 130 -3.65 24.27 12.42
N ILE A 131 -4.09 25.48 12.09
CA ILE A 131 -3.43 26.74 12.46
C ILE A 131 -3.35 26.89 13.97
N VAL A 132 -4.44 26.60 14.70
CA VAL A 132 -4.46 26.64 16.16
C VAL A 132 -3.46 25.66 16.74
N VAL A 133 -3.36 24.43 16.24
CA VAL A 133 -2.34 23.49 16.73
C VAL A 133 -0.93 23.98 16.43
N VAL A 134 -0.66 24.51 15.23
CA VAL A 134 0.65 25.09 14.89
C VAL A 134 1.00 26.29 15.79
N ILE A 135 0.02 27.15 16.07
CA ILE A 135 0.19 28.28 17.00
C ILE A 135 0.44 27.76 18.43
N CYS A 136 -0.34 26.78 18.91
CA CYS A 136 -0.13 26.17 20.23
C CYS A 136 1.26 25.54 20.35
N LEU A 137 1.76 24.89 19.31
CA LEU A 137 3.11 24.33 19.28
C LEU A 137 4.17 25.44 19.33
N LYS A 138 3.97 26.53 18.60
CA LYS A 138 4.85 27.69 18.63
C LYS A 138 4.88 28.36 20.01
N GLU A 139 3.72 28.51 20.65
CA GLU A 139 3.59 29.04 22.02
C GLU A 139 4.25 28.13 23.07
N GLN A 140 4.30 26.82 22.83
CA GLN A 140 5.06 25.87 23.66
C GLN A 140 6.59 25.99 23.48
N GLY A 141 7.07 26.95 22.69
CA GLY A 141 8.50 27.17 22.45
C GLY A 141 9.11 26.18 21.43
N ILE A 142 8.28 25.43 20.71
CA ILE A 142 8.74 24.51 19.66
C ILE A 142 8.90 25.32 18.37
N ASN A 143 10.16 25.62 18.01
CA ASN A 143 10.48 26.26 16.74
C ASN A 143 10.37 25.26 15.57
N TYR A 144 9.21 25.25 14.92
CA TYR A 144 8.96 24.48 13.70
C TYR A 144 9.47 25.24 12.46
N GLU A 145 10.69 24.94 12.04
CA GLU A 145 11.31 25.48 10.83
C GLU A 145 11.98 24.33 10.04
N PRO A 146 11.19 23.55 9.28
CA PRO A 146 11.75 22.43 8.51
C PRO A 146 12.62 22.96 7.36
N SER A 147 13.73 22.29 7.11
CA SER A 147 14.54 22.56 5.91
C SER A 147 13.79 22.12 4.65
N LEU A 148 14.05 22.77 3.52
CA LEU A 148 13.42 22.40 2.25
C LEU A 148 13.68 20.93 1.88
N GLN A 149 14.90 20.45 2.12
CA GLN A 149 15.29 19.06 1.85
C GLN A 149 14.51 18.08 2.73
N TYR A 150 14.36 18.38 4.02
CA TYR A 150 13.54 17.60 4.93
C TYR A 150 12.08 17.54 4.46
N SER A 151 11.49 18.68 4.12
CA SER A 151 10.10 18.75 3.66
C SER A 151 9.89 17.97 2.36
N LEU A 152 10.79 18.08 1.38
CA LEU A 152 10.66 17.33 0.12
C LEU A 152 10.75 15.81 0.32
N LEU A 153 11.70 15.35 1.13
CA LEU A 153 11.92 13.93 1.39
C LEU A 153 10.75 13.32 2.18
N THR A 154 10.35 13.99 3.27
CA THR A 154 9.23 13.53 4.12
C THR A 154 7.90 13.61 3.39
N PHE A 155 7.66 14.64 2.57
CA PHE A 155 6.45 14.74 1.75
C PHE A 155 6.39 13.64 0.69
N GLY A 156 7.49 13.39 -0.02
CA GLY A 156 7.56 12.30 -0.99
C GLY A 156 7.23 10.94 -0.37
N TYR A 157 7.82 10.65 0.79
CA TYR A 157 7.52 9.44 1.54
C TYR A 157 6.06 9.41 2.03
N PHE A 158 5.54 10.51 2.57
CA PHE A 158 4.13 10.62 2.98
C PHE A 158 3.17 10.28 1.84
N MET A 159 3.41 10.83 0.65
CA MET A 159 2.60 10.56 -0.55
C MET A 159 2.62 9.06 -0.93
N CYS A 160 3.75 8.38 -0.77
CA CYS A 160 3.89 6.94 -1.05
C CYS A 160 3.21 6.04 0.00
N THR A 161 3.03 6.53 1.22
CA THR A 161 2.59 5.70 2.37
C THR A 161 1.13 5.90 2.75
N GLU A 162 0.59 7.08 2.48
CA GLU A 162 -0.74 7.49 2.91
C GLU A 162 -1.84 6.85 2.04
N LYS A 163 -2.84 6.27 2.70
CA LYS A 163 -3.93 5.51 2.05
C LYS A 163 -4.66 6.31 0.98
N ILE A 164 -4.89 7.60 1.21
CA ILE A 164 -5.67 8.41 0.27
C ILE A 164 -4.98 8.52 -1.08
N PHE A 165 -3.65 8.65 -1.08
CA PHE A 165 -2.88 8.79 -2.30
C PHE A 165 -2.76 7.44 -3.02
N ILE A 166 -2.59 6.35 -2.27
CA ILE A 166 -2.63 4.98 -2.82
C ILE A 166 -3.98 4.70 -3.51
N GLU A 167 -5.09 5.28 -3.07
CA GLU A 167 -6.39 5.15 -3.76
C GLU A 167 -6.57 6.10 -4.95
N ILE A 168 -5.97 7.29 -4.90
CA ILE A 168 -6.13 8.33 -5.93
C ILE A 168 -5.23 8.05 -7.13
N PHE A 169 -3.97 7.67 -6.91
CA PHE A 169 -2.99 7.50 -7.99
C PHE A 169 -3.39 6.44 -9.02
N PRO A 170 -3.88 5.25 -8.66
CA PRO A 170 -4.30 4.26 -9.64
C PRO A 170 -5.46 4.76 -10.51
N ARG A 171 -6.43 5.47 -9.92
CA ARG A 171 -7.55 6.07 -10.67
C ARG A 171 -7.09 7.19 -11.60
N ALA A 172 -6.07 7.95 -11.19
CA ALA A 172 -5.46 8.98 -12.02
C ALA A 172 -4.72 8.36 -13.22
N MET A 173 -4.02 7.24 -12.99
CA MET A 173 -3.33 6.49 -14.04
C MET A 173 -4.29 5.79 -15.00
N GLU A 174 -5.47 5.36 -14.53
CA GLU A 174 -6.48 4.70 -15.37
C GLU A 174 -6.97 5.61 -16.51
N TYR A 175 -6.91 6.93 -16.33
CA TYR A 175 -7.21 7.90 -17.39
C TYR A 175 -6.17 7.96 -18.52
N LEU A 176 -4.96 7.46 -18.29
CA LEU A 176 -3.88 7.48 -19.29
C LEU A 176 -3.91 6.27 -20.23
N GLU A 177 -4.83 5.31 -20.02
CA GLU A 177 -5.03 4.10 -20.84
C GLU A 177 -3.73 3.40 -21.24
N LEU A 178 -2.83 3.17 -20.26
CA LEU A 178 -1.54 2.55 -20.53
C LEU A 178 -1.71 1.05 -20.85
N ASN A 179 -1.65 0.72 -22.14
CA ASN A 179 -1.72 -0.65 -22.65
C ASN A 179 -0.72 -1.64 -21.99
N ALA A 180 0.40 -1.13 -21.44
CA ALA A 180 1.43 -1.93 -20.78
C ALA A 180 1.02 -2.46 -19.39
N LEU A 181 0.13 -1.76 -18.67
CA LEU A 181 -0.28 -2.14 -17.31
C LEU A 181 -1.48 -3.09 -17.28
N GLU A 182 -2.05 -3.39 -18.45
CA GLU A 182 -2.94 -4.53 -18.62
C GLU A 182 -4.19 -4.50 -17.68
N ASN A 183 -4.62 -3.30 -17.24
CA ASN A 183 -5.66 -3.01 -16.22
C ASN A 183 -5.38 -3.50 -14.80
N LEU A 184 -4.15 -3.88 -14.51
CA LEU A 184 -3.69 -4.22 -13.17
C LEU A 184 -3.13 -3.00 -12.43
N GLU A 185 -3.42 -1.78 -12.92
CA GLU A 185 -2.95 -0.51 -12.36
C GLU A 185 -3.29 -0.35 -10.88
N HIS A 186 -4.47 -0.84 -10.48
CA HIS A 186 -4.92 -0.83 -9.09
C HIS A 186 -4.05 -1.68 -8.14
N MET A 187 -3.26 -2.62 -8.65
CA MET A 187 -2.33 -3.46 -7.87
C MET A 187 -0.87 -3.06 -8.11
N TYR A 188 -0.50 -2.74 -9.36
CA TYR A 188 0.87 -2.32 -9.69
C TYR A 188 1.22 -0.94 -9.11
N ILE A 189 0.31 0.03 -9.15
CA ILE A 189 0.61 1.38 -8.65
C ILE A 189 0.87 1.37 -7.13
N PRO A 190 0.03 0.74 -6.28
CA PRO A 190 0.35 0.58 -4.86
C PRO A 190 1.66 -0.18 -4.61
N LEU A 191 1.95 -1.22 -5.40
CA LEU A 191 3.22 -1.95 -5.32
C LEU A 191 4.41 -1.02 -5.63
N ILE A 192 4.36 -0.26 -6.72
CA ILE A 192 5.43 0.69 -7.10
C ILE A 192 5.62 1.75 -6.02
N MET A 193 4.54 2.30 -5.47
CA MET A 193 4.60 3.26 -4.36
C MET A 193 5.25 2.65 -3.12
N ASN A 194 4.91 1.40 -2.80
CA ASN A 194 5.53 0.71 -1.67
C ASN A 194 7.02 0.42 -1.91
N MET A 195 7.40 0.01 -3.12
CA MET A 195 8.80 -0.17 -3.50
C MET A 195 9.60 1.13 -3.43
N ALA A 196 9.01 2.26 -3.84
CA ALA A 196 9.61 3.57 -3.70
C ALA A 196 9.83 3.96 -2.22
N ALA A 197 8.87 3.65 -1.34
CA ALA A 197 9.01 3.87 0.09
C ALA A 197 10.11 2.98 0.72
N ILE A 198 10.22 1.70 0.31
CA ILE A 198 11.32 0.81 0.73
C ILE A 198 12.67 1.36 0.29
N ALA A 199 12.78 1.81 -0.96
CA ALA A 199 14.01 2.40 -1.49
C ALA A 199 14.40 3.67 -0.70
N ALA A 200 13.45 4.56 -0.42
CA ALA A 200 13.70 5.73 0.42
C ALA A 200 14.15 5.33 1.84
N GLY A 201 13.49 4.36 2.46
CA GLY A 201 13.84 3.83 3.78
C GLY A 201 15.25 3.22 3.83
N LEU A 202 15.64 2.47 2.80
CA LEU A 202 17.00 1.92 2.65
C LEU A 202 18.05 3.02 2.56
N ILE A 203 17.81 4.03 1.71
CA ILE A 203 18.73 5.14 1.51
C ILE A 203 18.96 5.88 2.84
N VAL A 204 17.88 6.29 3.51
CA VAL A 204 17.97 7.01 4.79
C VAL A 204 18.64 6.15 5.86
N SER A 205 18.24 4.88 6.00
CA SER A 205 18.84 3.99 7.00
C SER A 205 20.33 3.78 6.76
N PHE A 206 20.78 3.60 5.51
CA PHE A 206 22.20 3.42 5.17
C PHE A 206 23.05 4.64 5.60
N TYR A 207 22.55 5.85 5.34
CA TYR A 207 23.24 7.07 5.76
C TYR A 207 23.21 7.25 7.29
N THR A 208 22.11 6.92 7.97
CA THR A 208 22.03 7.03 9.42
C THR A 208 22.83 5.96 10.16
N VAL A 209 23.05 4.76 9.59
CA VAL A 209 23.97 3.74 10.14
C VAL A 209 25.41 4.24 10.21
N SER A 210 25.80 5.14 9.30
CA SER A 210 27.12 5.79 9.33
C SER A 210 27.27 6.75 10.52
N VAL A 211 26.20 7.02 11.26
CA VAL A 211 26.14 7.81 12.49
C VAL A 211 25.92 6.85 13.68
N GLU A 212 26.47 7.15 14.86
CA GLU A 212 26.57 6.26 16.03
C GLU A 212 25.22 5.92 16.74
N TYR A 213 24.13 5.57 16.04
CA TYR A 213 22.79 5.30 16.62
C TYR A 213 22.17 3.94 16.26
N TYR A 214 22.89 2.86 16.53
CA TYR A 214 22.50 1.52 16.08
C TYR A 214 21.12 1.01 16.57
N PRO A 215 20.69 1.17 17.85
CA PRO A 215 19.46 0.53 18.32
C PRO A 215 18.18 1.08 17.67
N PHE A 216 18.04 2.41 17.57
CA PHE A 216 16.87 3.04 16.95
C PHE A 216 16.84 2.82 15.44
N VAL A 217 18.01 2.80 14.79
CA VAL A 217 18.12 2.50 13.37
C VAL A 217 17.70 1.05 13.10
N MET A 218 18.09 0.08 13.93
CA MET A 218 17.65 -1.31 13.80
C MET A 218 16.13 -1.46 13.95
N PHE A 219 15.54 -0.78 14.95
CA PHE A 219 14.09 -0.73 15.11
C PHE A 219 13.40 -0.12 13.88
N SER A 220 13.95 0.97 13.35
CA SER A 220 13.39 1.63 12.17
C SER A 220 13.53 0.78 10.90
N VAL A 221 14.65 0.07 10.71
CA VAL A 221 14.87 -0.87 9.60
C VAL A 221 13.81 -1.98 9.59
N TYR A 222 13.43 -2.48 10.76
CA TYR A 222 12.36 -3.49 10.88
C TYR A 222 11.04 -2.97 10.27
N PHE A 223 10.58 -1.77 10.64
CA PHE A 223 9.34 -1.19 10.09
C PHE A 223 9.45 -0.69 8.66
N LEU A 224 10.54 0.00 8.32
CA LEU A 224 10.72 0.67 7.02
C LEU A 224 11.06 -0.30 5.90
N ILE A 225 11.71 -1.41 6.21
CA ILE A 225 12.19 -2.37 5.20
C ILE A 225 11.51 -3.70 5.40
N TYR A 226 11.71 -4.38 6.53
CA TYR A 226 11.22 -5.76 6.68
C TYR A 226 9.69 -5.87 6.62
N LEU A 227 8.94 -5.08 7.41
CA LEU A 227 7.48 -5.07 7.33
C LEU A 227 6.97 -4.60 5.97
N ARG A 228 7.60 -3.60 5.34
CA ARG A 228 7.19 -3.12 4.01
C ARG A 228 7.44 -4.15 2.92
N CYS A 229 8.54 -4.90 2.97
CA CYS A 229 8.81 -6.01 2.06
C CYS A 229 7.76 -7.11 2.24
N LYS A 230 7.39 -7.40 3.48
CA LYS A 230 6.32 -8.36 3.78
C LYS A 230 4.97 -7.90 3.24
N ASP A 231 4.62 -6.62 3.43
CA ASP A 231 3.44 -5.98 2.82
C ASP A 231 3.47 -6.05 1.29
N ALA A 232 4.61 -5.71 0.66
CA ALA A 232 4.83 -5.79 -0.79
C ALA A 232 4.55 -7.20 -1.33
N TYR A 233 5.05 -8.22 -0.63
CA TYR A 233 4.97 -9.61 -1.06
C TYR A 233 3.53 -10.15 -0.92
N TYR A 234 2.96 -10.11 0.28
CA TYR A 234 1.70 -10.80 0.59
C TYR A 234 0.46 -10.03 0.11
N ASN A 235 0.47 -8.69 0.12
CA ASN A 235 -0.73 -7.92 -0.24
C ASN A 235 -0.79 -7.52 -1.71
N TYR A 236 0.35 -7.50 -2.41
CA TYR A 236 0.41 -7.04 -3.80
C TYR A 236 1.01 -8.08 -4.75
N TRP A 237 2.23 -8.55 -4.48
CA TRP A 237 2.95 -9.42 -5.41
C TRP A 237 2.24 -10.76 -5.62
N GLU A 238 1.87 -11.46 -4.55
CA GLU A 238 1.18 -12.75 -4.61
C GLU A 238 -0.14 -12.62 -5.39
N CYS A 239 -0.94 -11.59 -5.09
CA CYS A 239 -2.19 -11.32 -5.81
C CYS A 239 -1.97 -11.07 -7.30
N ILE A 240 -0.95 -10.28 -7.68
CA ILE A 240 -0.62 -10.00 -9.08
C ILE A 240 -0.22 -11.29 -9.81
N VAL A 241 0.58 -12.15 -9.17
CA VAL A 241 0.99 -13.43 -9.75
C VAL A 241 -0.23 -14.32 -9.98
N THR A 242 -1.10 -14.49 -8.98
CA THR A 242 -2.32 -15.29 -9.10
C THR A 242 -3.28 -14.75 -10.17
N GLU A 243 -3.49 -13.44 -10.24
CA GLU A 243 -4.33 -12.83 -11.28
C GLU A 243 -3.74 -13.00 -12.68
N LYS A 244 -2.42 -12.88 -12.81
CA LYS A 244 -1.72 -13.09 -14.08
C LYS A 244 -1.78 -14.53 -14.54
N GLU A 245 -1.61 -15.49 -13.62
CA GLU A 245 -1.75 -16.91 -13.91
C GLU A 245 -3.18 -17.24 -14.36
N THR A 246 -4.18 -16.79 -13.60
CA THR A 246 -5.60 -16.95 -13.94
C THR A 246 -5.90 -16.38 -15.33
N TYR A 247 -5.42 -15.16 -15.62
CA TYR A 247 -5.62 -14.53 -16.92
C TYR A 247 -4.90 -15.26 -18.06
N SER A 248 -3.68 -15.76 -17.81
CA SER A 248 -2.88 -16.48 -18.80
C SER A 248 -3.48 -17.83 -19.16
N SER A 249 -4.26 -18.44 -18.26
CA SER A 249 -4.95 -19.70 -18.50
C SER A 249 -6.02 -19.62 -19.61
N PHE A 250 -6.58 -18.42 -19.88
CA PHE A 250 -7.60 -18.26 -20.91
C PHE A 250 -7.00 -18.26 -22.32
N ARG A 251 -7.59 -19.09 -23.20
CA ARG A 251 -7.16 -19.22 -24.59
C ARG A 251 -7.32 -17.89 -25.33
N THR A 252 -6.29 -17.44 -26.04
CA THR A 252 -6.41 -16.33 -26.99
C THR A 252 -7.23 -16.76 -28.19
N ALA A 253 -8.27 -16.00 -28.54
CA ALA A 253 -9.06 -16.25 -29.75
C ALA A 253 -8.18 -15.97 -30.98
N THR A 254 -8.16 -16.91 -31.93
CA THR A 254 -7.52 -16.65 -33.23
C THR A 254 -8.37 -15.68 -34.05
N GLU A 255 -7.78 -15.01 -35.04
CA GLU A 255 -8.56 -14.16 -35.95
C GLU A 255 -9.68 -14.92 -36.67
N ARG A 256 -9.49 -16.23 -36.89
CA ARG A 256 -10.52 -17.11 -37.45
C ARG A 256 -11.68 -17.31 -36.47
N ASP A 257 -11.40 -17.49 -35.19
CA ASP A 257 -12.42 -17.57 -34.14
C ASP A 257 -13.21 -16.25 -34.07
N ILE A 258 -12.52 -15.11 -34.08
CA ILE A 258 -13.16 -13.79 -34.01
C ILE A 258 -14.04 -13.53 -35.25
N LYS A 259 -13.55 -13.85 -36.46
CA LYS A 259 -14.35 -13.70 -37.69
C LYS A 259 -15.53 -14.68 -37.75
N LYS A 260 -15.37 -15.88 -37.20
CA LYS A 260 -16.43 -16.92 -37.20
C LYS A 260 -17.58 -16.55 -36.27
N TRP A 261 -17.28 -16.00 -35.09
CA TRP A 261 -18.30 -15.57 -34.14
C TRP A 261 -18.83 -14.18 -34.46
N ASN A 262 -18.01 -13.28 -35.02
CA ASN A 262 -18.35 -11.91 -35.41
C ASN A 262 -19.12 -11.14 -34.31
N ASP A 263 -18.83 -11.45 -33.06
CA ASP A 263 -19.60 -10.97 -31.91
C ASP A 263 -19.14 -9.59 -31.43
N ILE A 264 -20.11 -8.88 -30.87
CA ILE A 264 -19.90 -7.66 -30.09
C ILE A 264 -19.60 -8.08 -28.65
N CYS A 265 -18.63 -7.44 -27.99
CA CYS A 265 -18.34 -7.80 -26.61
C CYS A 265 -19.52 -7.45 -25.70
N ALA A 266 -20.04 -8.42 -24.95
CA ALA A 266 -21.20 -8.25 -24.08
C ALA A 266 -21.00 -7.27 -22.91
N VAL A 267 -19.75 -6.84 -22.66
CA VAL A 267 -19.40 -5.94 -21.55
C VAL A 267 -19.31 -4.48 -22.03
N CYS A 268 -18.55 -4.20 -23.08
CA CYS A 268 -18.37 -2.84 -23.60
C CYS A 268 -19.22 -2.51 -24.83
N LEU A 269 -19.96 -3.49 -25.36
CA LEU A 269 -20.83 -3.37 -26.54
C LEU A 269 -20.11 -2.90 -27.82
N ASN A 270 -18.78 -3.11 -27.90
CA ASN A 270 -17.96 -2.80 -29.07
C ASN A 270 -17.51 -4.07 -29.82
N ARG A 271 -17.21 -3.93 -31.12
CA ARG A 271 -16.67 -5.02 -31.96
C ARG A 271 -15.33 -5.53 -31.42
N MET A 272 -15.12 -6.84 -31.49
CA MET A 272 -13.91 -7.48 -31.00
C MET A 272 -12.85 -7.61 -32.11
N SER A 273 -11.70 -6.96 -31.94
CA SER A 273 -10.49 -7.18 -32.77
C SER A 273 -9.51 -8.15 -32.11
N ARG A 274 -9.51 -8.21 -30.77
CA ARG A 274 -8.77 -9.15 -29.93
C ARG A 274 -9.73 -9.68 -28.87
N ALA A 275 -9.79 -11.00 -28.70
CA ALA A 275 -10.66 -11.65 -27.72
C ALA A 275 -9.93 -12.76 -26.96
N ARG A 276 -10.36 -12.99 -25.72
CA ARG A 276 -10.02 -14.17 -24.92
C ARG A 276 -11.26 -15.06 -24.84
N ILE A 277 -11.04 -16.36 -24.96
CA ILE A 277 -12.08 -17.38 -24.86
C ILE A 277 -12.03 -17.93 -23.44
N THR A 278 -13.14 -17.77 -22.72
CA THR A 278 -13.31 -18.32 -21.38
C THR A 278 -13.56 -19.82 -21.45
N PRO A 279 -13.44 -20.57 -20.35
CA PRO A 279 -13.64 -22.02 -20.40
C PRO A 279 -15.10 -22.43 -20.69
N CYS A 280 -16.05 -21.53 -20.43
CA CYS A 280 -17.43 -21.64 -20.89
C CYS A 280 -17.65 -21.21 -22.36
N ASN A 281 -16.57 -21.06 -23.13
CA ASN A 281 -16.54 -20.70 -24.56
C ASN A 281 -17.16 -19.33 -24.92
N HIS A 282 -17.21 -18.39 -23.98
CA HIS A 282 -17.63 -17.02 -24.28
C HIS A 282 -16.42 -16.13 -24.63
N LEU A 283 -16.64 -15.20 -25.55
CA LEU A 283 -15.61 -14.27 -26.02
C LEU A 283 -15.77 -12.90 -25.35
N PHE A 284 -14.66 -12.39 -24.82
CA PHE A 284 -14.59 -11.04 -24.28
C PHE A 284 -13.32 -10.35 -24.75
N HIS A 285 -13.32 -9.01 -24.83
CA HIS A 285 -12.06 -8.29 -24.96
C HIS A 285 -11.16 -8.63 -23.76
N PRO A 286 -9.83 -8.72 -23.96
CA PRO A 286 -8.83 -8.81 -22.90
C PRO A 286 -9.12 -7.90 -21.70
N PHE A 287 -9.43 -6.64 -21.98
CA PHE A 287 -9.78 -5.61 -20.99
C PHE A 287 -11.06 -5.96 -20.23
N CYS A 288 -12.13 -6.28 -20.95
CA CYS A 288 -13.45 -6.54 -20.38
C CYS A 288 -13.47 -7.80 -19.50
N LEU A 289 -12.74 -8.85 -19.90
CA LEU A 289 -12.64 -10.08 -19.11
C LEU A 289 -11.99 -9.83 -17.74
N LYS A 290 -10.93 -9.02 -17.68
CA LYS A 290 -10.28 -8.65 -16.42
C LYS A 290 -11.20 -7.84 -15.51
N GLN A 291 -11.96 -6.90 -16.08
CA GLN A 291 -12.96 -6.14 -15.33
C GLN A 291 -14.03 -7.05 -14.73
N CYS A 292 -14.47 -8.08 -15.46
CA CYS A 292 -15.38 -9.09 -14.95
C CYS A 292 -14.74 -9.85 -13.78
N LEU A 293 -13.53 -10.40 -13.95
CA LEU A 293 -12.82 -11.16 -12.90
C LEU A 293 -12.61 -10.35 -11.61
N ARG A 294 -12.33 -9.04 -11.73
CA ARG A 294 -12.20 -8.13 -10.58
C ARG A 294 -13.50 -8.01 -9.78
N ASN A 295 -14.65 -8.06 -10.46
CA ASN A 295 -15.95 -7.85 -9.83
C ASN A 295 -16.62 -9.16 -9.40
N SER A 296 -16.48 -10.23 -10.19
CA SER A 296 -17.00 -11.56 -9.89
C SER A 296 -16.28 -12.65 -10.68
N TYR A 297 -16.10 -13.81 -10.06
CA TYR A 297 -15.55 -14.99 -10.74
C TYR A 297 -16.56 -15.74 -11.62
N PHE A 298 -17.69 -15.11 -11.95
CA PHE A 298 -18.77 -15.71 -12.75
C PHE A 298 -18.92 -15.04 -14.09
N CYS A 299 -19.07 -15.84 -15.15
CA CYS A 299 -19.32 -15.33 -16.50
C CYS A 299 -20.62 -14.49 -16.52
N PRO A 300 -20.61 -13.26 -17.07
CA PRO A 300 -21.80 -12.41 -17.11
C PRO A 300 -22.92 -13.01 -17.98
N LEU A 301 -22.55 -13.83 -18.97
CA LEU A 301 -23.48 -14.45 -19.92
C LEU A 301 -24.13 -15.73 -19.38
N CYS A 302 -23.34 -16.68 -18.87
CA CYS A 302 -23.86 -17.99 -18.44
C CYS A 302 -23.80 -18.24 -16.93
N LYS A 303 -23.26 -17.30 -16.14
CA LYS A 303 -23.08 -17.43 -14.68
C LYS A 303 -22.26 -18.64 -14.24
N GLN A 304 -21.55 -19.31 -15.15
CA GLN A 304 -20.58 -20.34 -14.81
C GLN A 304 -19.31 -19.71 -14.25
N HIS A 305 -18.69 -20.39 -13.28
CA HIS A 305 -17.44 -19.96 -12.67
C HIS A 305 -16.29 -20.03 -13.69
N PHE A 306 -15.41 -19.03 -13.71
CA PHE A 306 -14.29 -18.99 -14.65
C PHE A 306 -13.22 -20.06 -14.40
N ILE A 307 -13.21 -20.70 -13.22
CA ILE A 307 -12.17 -21.65 -12.79
C ILE A 307 -12.69 -23.11 -12.73
N ASP A 308 -14.00 -23.35 -12.77
CA ASP A 308 -14.58 -24.68 -12.43
C ASP A 308 -14.63 -25.72 -13.54
N THR A 309 -14.04 -25.48 -14.71
CA THR A 309 -14.15 -26.43 -15.84
C THR A 309 -12.93 -27.35 -16.00
N HIS A 310 -12.23 -27.67 -14.91
CA HIS A 310 -11.20 -28.72 -14.88
C HIS A 310 -11.70 -30.05 -14.27
N VAL A 311 -13.00 -30.32 -14.31
CA VAL A 311 -13.54 -31.65 -14.05
C VAL A 311 -14.43 -32.05 -15.22
N ASN A 312 -14.06 -33.15 -15.88
CA ASN A 312 -14.68 -33.78 -17.05
C ASN A 312 -14.17 -33.33 -18.42
N LYS A 313 -12.96 -33.79 -18.74
CA LYS A 313 -12.75 -34.49 -20.02
C LYS A 313 -11.79 -35.64 -19.86
#